data_AF-A0A9W7BQD3-F1
#
_entry.id   AF-A0A9W7BQD3-F1
#
_cell.length_a   1.000
_cell.length_b   1.000
_cell.length_c   1.000
_cell.angle_alpha   90.00
_cell.angle_beta   90.00
_cell.angle_gamma   90.00
#
_symmetry.space_group_name_H-M   'P 1'
#
loop_
_entity.id
_entity.type
_entity.pdbx_description
1 polymer ?
#
loop_
_entity_poly.entity_id
_entity_poly.type
_entity_poly.pdbx_seq_one_letter_code
_entity_poly.pdbx_strand_id
1 'polypeptide(L)'
;MIKTLVLFLVLHLLPTSRSSAPPSVNSPECPSLSQLLKGSADINNVFSHLGSSSAFKSAWQRHPLHLKAVTPNPQALFNLTTLYDLAGTHVSGHITQKSPDGSWKPSSLNPEQLSGQPLKKSTIDAALTSSPPSTISFNTAGSLFPTIGDFSLSSLAGLEYPVNVNVYITPPTSSSSSSAPGQIVPLHTDRQDVLIFQTLGTKTWTLHPPPPLKRDPSTNAITTHPCTRGKAGDVISPSELSPLSPPYTCVLNPGDVLYVPLGWAHCTSTDCKASMWGKKNADPSVHATLGIDTMVWALTKAALRWGIYSYAGLGYNIDMGKVSDKDYWESMEALPFGFLETETIVDDISDLMKRMQPDREDLPSRNIVEDVVEIFREHKKKIVEVQKRMYTDVDPKTEEGMRKAVQGARDLDMCMAELGLKVKGSAFYEMYREKVMAADKQLALLDKMTT
;
A
#
# COMPACT_ATOMS: atom_id res chain seq x y z
N MET A 1 24.09 5.10 -16.88
CA MET A 1 24.70 4.48 -15.68
C MET A 1 23.78 4.50 -14.45
N ILE A 2 22.45 4.57 -14.64
CA ILE A 2 21.45 4.26 -13.60
C ILE A 2 20.40 3.39 -14.30
N LYS A 3 20.45 2.08 -14.07
CA LYS A 3 19.51 1.01 -14.48
C LYS A 3 20.15 -0.33 -14.10
N THR A 4 19.30 -1.29 -13.72
CA THR A 4 19.55 -2.73 -13.39
C THR A 4 19.52 -3.05 -11.89
N LEU A 5 18.36 -3.52 -11.39
CA LEU A 5 18.24 -4.72 -10.54
C LEU A 5 16.77 -5.17 -10.42
N VAL A 6 16.38 -6.21 -11.17
CA VAL A 6 15.11 -6.98 -11.10
C VAL A 6 15.42 -8.40 -11.71
N LEU A 7 14.55 -9.44 -11.56
CA LEU A 7 14.52 -10.82 -12.21
C LEU A 7 15.16 -12.02 -11.39
N PHE A 8 14.55 -13.24 -11.12
CA PHE A 8 14.56 -14.60 -11.83
C PHE A 8 13.37 -15.68 -11.49
N LEU A 9 13.24 -16.95 -12.03
CA LEU A 9 12.09 -17.97 -11.96
C LEU A 9 12.28 -19.54 -11.90
N VAL A 10 11.81 -20.25 -10.85
CA VAL A 10 10.92 -21.48 -10.87
C VAL A 10 11.30 -22.99 -11.04
N LEU A 11 10.39 -23.83 -10.47
CA LEU A 11 10.00 -25.27 -10.70
C LEU A 11 11.07 -26.34 -10.38
N HIS A 12 10.83 -27.50 -9.71
CA HIS A 12 9.68 -28.38 -9.41
C HIS A 12 9.97 -29.17 -8.08
N LEU A 13 9.08 -29.90 -7.35
CA LEU A 13 7.63 -30.19 -7.46
C LEU A 13 6.89 -30.36 -6.09
N LEU A 14 6.41 -31.58 -5.72
CA LEU A 14 5.34 -31.89 -4.74
C LEU A 14 5.41 -33.37 -4.23
N PRO A 15 4.63 -33.86 -3.22
CA PRO A 15 3.58 -33.19 -2.42
C PRO A 15 3.80 -33.25 -0.87
N THR A 16 3.18 -32.34 -0.07
CA THR A 16 1.90 -32.66 0.61
C THR A 16 1.05 -31.40 0.90
N SER A 17 -0.04 -31.28 0.13
CA SER A 17 -1.29 -30.52 0.34
C SER A 17 -1.30 -29.18 1.14
N ARG A 18 -1.09 -28.07 0.42
CA ARG A 18 -2.15 -27.03 0.34
C ARG A 18 -3.10 -27.46 -0.80
N SER A 19 -4.39 -27.15 -0.74
CA SER A 19 -5.27 -27.38 -1.91
C SER A 19 -4.72 -26.63 -3.12
N SER A 20 -4.66 -27.30 -4.27
CA SER A 20 -4.25 -26.71 -5.56
C SER A 20 -5.35 -25.86 -6.20
N ALA A 21 -6.55 -25.83 -5.62
CA ALA A 21 -7.55 -24.84 -5.99
C ALA A 21 -7.10 -23.44 -5.51
N PRO A 22 -7.22 -22.38 -6.33
CA PRO A 22 -7.24 -21.04 -5.79
C PRO A 22 -8.37 -20.95 -4.74
N PRO A 23 -8.25 -20.11 -3.69
CA PRO A 23 -9.28 -20.03 -2.67
C PRO A 23 -10.63 -19.79 -3.36
N SER A 24 -11.57 -20.71 -3.13
CA SER A 24 -12.95 -20.54 -3.55
C SER A 24 -13.44 -19.24 -2.94
N VAL A 25 -14.01 -18.35 -3.75
CA VAL A 25 -14.64 -17.11 -3.27
C VAL A 25 -15.94 -17.46 -2.56
N ASN A 26 -15.81 -18.07 -1.38
CA ASN A 26 -16.74 -17.80 -0.30
C ASN A 26 -16.82 -16.29 -0.15
N SER A 27 -18.01 -15.76 0.07
CA SER A 27 -18.20 -14.31 0.15
C SER A 27 -17.17 -13.71 1.13
N PRO A 28 -16.33 -12.75 0.71
CA PRO A 28 -15.38 -12.09 1.60
C PRO A 28 -16.10 -11.16 2.60
N GLU A 29 -17.43 -11.11 2.57
CA GLU A 29 -18.22 -10.46 3.62
C GLU A 29 -18.11 -11.23 4.94
N CYS A 30 -17.79 -10.52 6.02
CA CYS A 30 -17.78 -11.08 7.37
C CYS A 30 -18.82 -10.36 8.24
N PRO A 31 -20.08 -10.85 8.29
CA PRO A 31 -21.16 -10.16 9.02
C PRO A 31 -20.90 -10.03 10.52
N SER A 32 -20.31 -11.05 11.15
CA SER A 32 -19.98 -11.06 12.58
C SER A 32 -18.93 -9.99 12.93
N LEU A 33 -17.83 -9.91 12.18
CA LEU A 33 -16.84 -8.85 12.36
C LEU A 33 -17.42 -7.47 12.01
N SER A 34 -18.25 -7.38 10.98
CA SER A 34 -18.94 -6.13 10.63
C SER A 34 -19.86 -5.64 11.74
N GLN A 35 -20.56 -6.56 12.43
CA GLN A 35 -21.42 -6.23 13.56
C GLN A 35 -20.62 -5.84 14.81
N LEU A 36 -19.49 -6.50 15.08
CA LEU A 36 -18.58 -6.13 16.17
C LEU A 36 -18.05 -4.70 15.97
N LEU A 37 -17.55 -4.38 14.78
CA LEU A 37 -17.00 -3.06 14.48
C LEU A 37 -18.06 -1.95 14.48
N LYS A 38 -19.29 -2.23 14.05
CA LYS A 38 -20.45 -1.31 14.18
C LYS A 38 -20.79 -0.94 15.62
N GLY A 39 -20.53 -1.83 16.58
CA GLY A 39 -20.72 -1.54 17.99
C GLY A 39 -19.72 -0.51 18.53
N SER A 40 -18.65 -0.24 17.79
CA SER A 40 -17.67 0.77 18.14
C SER A 40 -18.19 2.17 17.79
N ALA A 41 -18.48 2.98 18.82
CA ALA A 41 -18.84 4.39 18.66
C ALA A 41 -17.66 5.25 18.13
N ASP A 42 -16.44 4.77 18.30
CA ASP A 42 -15.20 5.44 17.88
C ASP A 42 -14.47 4.61 16.81
N ILE A 43 -14.03 5.28 15.74
CA ILE A 43 -13.21 4.70 14.68
C ILE A 43 -11.83 4.26 15.20
N ASN A 44 -11.31 4.87 16.26
CA ASN A 44 -10.00 4.55 16.82
C ASN A 44 -9.93 3.10 17.33
N ASN A 45 -11.04 2.62 17.89
CA ASN A 45 -11.18 1.24 18.37
C ASN A 45 -11.36 0.21 17.24
N VAL A 46 -11.66 0.62 15.98
CA VAL A 46 -11.80 -0.30 14.85
C VAL A 46 -10.50 -1.06 14.61
N PHE A 47 -9.35 -0.40 14.73
CA PHE A 47 -8.04 -1.01 14.52
C PHE A 47 -7.69 -2.06 15.58
N SER A 48 -7.93 -1.78 16.85
CA SER A 48 -7.71 -2.74 17.93
C SER A 48 -8.63 -3.97 17.81
N HIS A 49 -9.88 -3.79 17.37
CA HIS A 49 -10.79 -4.89 17.07
C HIS A 49 -10.39 -5.68 15.81
N LEU A 50 -9.86 -5.03 14.77
CA LEU A 50 -9.28 -5.71 13.61
C LEU A 50 -8.05 -6.52 14.02
N GLY A 51 -7.11 -5.91 14.74
CA GLY A 51 -5.86 -6.54 15.18
C GLY A 51 -6.06 -7.72 16.14
N SER A 52 -7.15 -7.75 16.91
CA SER A 52 -7.53 -8.89 17.76
C SER A 52 -8.41 -9.93 17.04
N SER A 53 -8.98 -9.63 15.87
CA SER A 53 -9.92 -10.50 15.17
C SER A 53 -9.26 -11.69 14.49
N SER A 54 -9.63 -12.91 14.90
CA SER A 54 -9.21 -14.16 14.22
C SER A 54 -9.64 -14.21 12.75
N ALA A 55 -10.78 -13.61 12.39
CA ALA A 55 -11.24 -13.51 11.00
C ALA A 55 -10.34 -12.60 10.16
N PHE A 56 -9.88 -11.47 10.72
CA PHE A 56 -8.93 -10.60 10.02
C PHE A 56 -7.55 -11.27 9.90
N LYS A 57 -7.03 -11.89 10.98
CA LYS A 57 -5.76 -12.65 10.93
C LYS A 57 -5.79 -13.82 9.95
N SER A 58 -6.94 -14.47 9.76
CA SER A 58 -7.10 -15.53 8.74
C SER A 58 -7.15 -15.01 7.30
N ALA A 59 -7.73 -13.81 7.10
CA ALA A 59 -7.75 -13.14 5.80
C ALA A 59 -6.39 -12.54 5.41
N TRP A 60 -5.59 -12.10 6.40
CA TRP A 60 -4.33 -11.40 6.23
C TRP A 60 -3.37 -12.08 5.24
N GLN A 61 -2.99 -11.36 4.18
CA GLN A 61 -2.14 -11.83 3.08
C GLN A 61 -2.64 -13.12 2.40
N ARG A 62 -3.92 -13.49 2.59
CA ARG A 62 -4.57 -14.67 1.99
C ARG A 62 -5.71 -14.30 1.05
N HIS A 63 -6.68 -13.50 1.49
CA HIS A 63 -7.85 -13.14 0.68
C HIS A 63 -8.47 -11.80 1.12
N PRO A 64 -9.23 -11.13 0.23
CA PRO A 64 -9.98 -9.92 0.57
C PRO A 64 -10.98 -10.12 1.69
N LEU A 65 -11.37 -9.02 2.33
CA LEU A 65 -12.40 -8.97 3.37
C LEU A 65 -13.25 -7.70 3.19
N HIS A 66 -14.57 -7.85 3.05
CA HIS A 66 -15.50 -6.73 2.89
C HIS A 66 -16.32 -6.57 4.17
N LEU A 67 -16.16 -5.43 4.83
CA LEU A 67 -16.75 -5.09 6.12
C LEU A 67 -17.76 -3.96 5.92
N LYS A 68 -19.05 -4.28 5.98
CA LYS A 68 -20.12 -3.34 5.56
C LYS A 68 -20.51 -2.38 6.66
N ALA A 69 -20.52 -1.09 6.38
CA ALA A 69 -20.93 0.02 7.23
C ALA A 69 -20.28 -0.01 8.63
N VAL A 70 -18.96 -0.25 8.70
CA VAL A 70 -18.19 -0.38 9.94
C VAL A 70 -17.48 0.91 10.38
N THR A 71 -17.49 1.94 9.55
CA THR A 71 -16.87 3.24 9.84
C THR A 71 -17.94 4.21 10.37
N PRO A 72 -17.90 4.60 11.66
CA PRO A 72 -18.83 5.60 12.19
C PRO A 72 -18.59 6.96 11.52
N ASN A 73 -19.66 7.68 11.16
CA ASN A 73 -19.61 8.99 10.50
C ASN A 73 -18.52 9.11 9.41
N PRO A 74 -18.58 8.31 8.33
CA PRO A 74 -17.45 8.13 7.41
C PRO A 74 -17.04 9.41 6.67
N GLN A 75 -17.95 10.38 6.52
CA GLN A 75 -17.66 11.68 5.92
C GLN A 75 -16.80 12.59 6.81
N ALA A 76 -16.72 12.35 8.13
CA ALA A 76 -15.85 13.11 9.02
C ALA A 76 -14.36 12.80 8.82
N LEU A 77 -14.03 11.62 8.25
CA LEU A 77 -12.65 11.25 7.93
C LEU A 77 -12.11 12.12 6.78
N PHE A 78 -12.83 12.17 5.66
CA PHE A 78 -12.55 13.04 4.52
C PHE A 78 -13.78 13.24 3.63
N ASN A 79 -14.04 14.47 3.21
CA ASN A 79 -15.11 14.81 2.26
C ASN A 79 -14.71 15.98 1.33
N LEU A 80 -15.65 16.45 0.49
CA LEU A 80 -15.37 17.55 -0.45
C LEU A 80 -15.13 18.90 0.22
N THR A 81 -15.71 19.17 1.40
CA THR A 81 -15.39 20.37 2.19
C THR A 81 -13.92 20.35 2.60
N THR A 82 -13.43 19.21 3.11
CA THR A 82 -12.00 19.00 3.44
C THR A 82 -11.08 19.26 2.25
N LEU A 83 -11.51 18.88 1.04
CA LEU A 83 -10.78 19.18 -0.20
C LEU A 83 -10.79 20.69 -0.54
N TYR A 84 -11.94 21.35 -0.42
CA TYR A 84 -12.05 22.80 -0.70
C TYR A 84 -11.38 23.67 0.37
N ASP A 85 -11.24 23.19 1.61
CA ASP A 85 -10.51 23.88 2.69
C ASP A 85 -8.99 23.99 2.46
N LEU A 86 -8.46 23.30 1.44
CA LEU A 86 -7.11 23.49 0.91
C LEU A 86 -6.98 24.71 -0.01
N ALA A 87 -8.08 25.31 -0.48
CA ALA A 87 -8.00 26.50 -1.31
C ALA A 87 -7.35 27.66 -0.52
N GLY A 88 -6.32 28.27 -1.09
CA GLY A 88 -5.47 29.24 -0.39
C GLY A 88 -4.22 28.66 0.29
N THR A 89 -4.07 27.32 0.35
CA THR A 89 -2.86 26.66 0.90
C THR A 89 -1.86 26.29 -0.19
N HIS A 90 -0.63 25.94 0.20
CA HIS A 90 0.41 25.42 -0.70
C HIS A 90 0.44 23.89 -0.76
N VAL A 91 -0.55 23.17 -0.23
CA VAL A 91 -0.65 21.72 -0.43
C VAL A 91 -1.06 21.42 -1.87
N SER A 92 -0.36 20.49 -2.50
CA SER A 92 -0.71 19.96 -3.82
C SER A 92 -0.90 18.46 -3.77
N GLY A 93 -2.04 18.00 -4.29
CA GLY A 93 -2.25 16.60 -4.65
C GLY A 93 -1.77 16.31 -6.07
N HIS A 94 -2.17 15.17 -6.59
CA HIS A 94 -1.96 14.77 -7.98
C HIS A 94 -3.30 14.63 -8.70
N ILE A 95 -3.35 14.97 -9.98
CA ILE A 95 -4.45 14.64 -10.88
C ILE A 95 -4.00 13.46 -11.75
N THR A 96 -4.80 12.39 -11.82
CA THR A 96 -4.56 11.25 -12.71
C THR A 96 -5.71 11.12 -13.70
N GLN A 97 -5.42 11.18 -14.99
CA GLN A 97 -6.40 11.17 -16.08
C GLN A 97 -5.92 10.25 -17.21
N LYS A 98 -6.87 9.66 -17.95
CA LYS A 98 -6.56 8.86 -19.13
C LYS A 98 -6.19 9.77 -20.29
N SER A 99 -4.96 9.62 -20.77
CA SER A 99 -4.45 10.33 -21.95
C SER A 99 -5.07 9.76 -23.24
N PRO A 100 -5.08 10.54 -24.36
CA PRO A 100 -5.60 10.05 -25.65
C PRO A 100 -4.88 8.83 -26.21
N ASP A 101 -3.60 8.62 -25.84
CA ASP A 101 -2.80 7.42 -26.15
C ASP A 101 -3.19 6.19 -25.31
N GLY A 102 -4.20 6.31 -24.44
CA GLY A 102 -4.67 5.27 -23.53
C GLY A 102 -3.86 5.13 -22.23
N SER A 103 -2.73 5.83 -22.10
CA SER A 103 -1.89 5.80 -20.89
C SER A 103 -2.48 6.61 -19.74
N TRP A 104 -2.05 6.30 -18.53
CA TRP A 104 -2.38 7.06 -17.32
C TRP A 104 -1.13 7.78 -16.84
N LYS A 105 -1.19 9.11 -16.72
CA LYS A 105 -0.07 9.96 -16.31
C LYS A 105 -0.53 10.88 -15.18
N PRO A 106 0.13 10.87 -14.01
CA PRO A 106 -0.15 11.83 -12.95
C PRO A 106 0.45 13.20 -13.32
N SER A 107 -0.26 14.27 -12.96
CA SER A 107 0.20 15.67 -12.97
C SER A 107 -0.06 16.31 -11.61
N SER A 108 0.52 17.48 -11.33
CA SER A 108 0.25 18.22 -10.08
C SER A 108 -1.16 18.81 -10.09
N LEU A 109 -1.88 18.72 -8.96
CA LEU A 109 -3.14 19.45 -8.74
C LEU A 109 -2.92 20.97 -8.70
N ASN A 110 -1.79 21.41 -8.16
CA ASN A 110 -1.31 22.79 -8.23
C ASN A 110 0.03 22.84 -9.00
N PRO A 111 0.02 23.04 -10.33
CA PRO A 111 1.25 23.21 -11.12
C PRO A 111 2.04 24.47 -10.75
N GLU A 112 1.39 25.49 -10.18
CA GLU A 112 2.00 26.78 -9.81
C GLU A 112 2.56 26.79 -8.38
N GLN A 113 2.46 25.67 -7.64
CA GLN A 113 2.93 25.52 -6.26
C GLN A 113 4.40 25.93 -6.08
N LEU A 114 5.27 25.49 -7.01
CA LEU A 114 6.71 25.80 -6.99
C LEU A 114 7.01 27.28 -7.28
N SER A 115 6.06 28.01 -7.86
CA SER A 115 6.10 29.46 -8.05
C SER A 115 5.46 30.22 -6.88
N GLY A 116 5.27 29.55 -5.74
CA GLY A 116 4.68 30.13 -4.53
C GLY A 116 3.17 30.42 -4.63
N GLN A 117 2.48 29.98 -5.68
CA GLN A 117 1.05 30.24 -5.83
C GLN A 117 0.22 29.22 -5.04
N PRO A 118 -0.75 29.66 -4.21
CA PRO A 118 -1.62 28.75 -3.48
C PRO A 118 -2.61 28.04 -4.41
N LEU A 119 -3.10 26.88 -3.97
CA LEU A 119 -4.13 26.12 -4.68
C LEU A 119 -5.41 26.96 -4.79
N LYS A 120 -5.89 27.13 -6.02
CA LYS A 120 -7.11 27.90 -6.32
C LYS A 120 -8.33 26.97 -6.32
N LYS A 121 -9.46 27.44 -5.78
CA LYS A 121 -10.74 26.70 -5.82
C LYS A 121 -11.13 26.31 -7.25
N SER A 122 -10.95 27.21 -8.21
CA SER A 122 -11.20 26.95 -9.63
C SER A 122 -10.38 25.79 -10.22
N THR A 123 -9.20 25.49 -9.67
CA THR A 123 -8.38 24.34 -10.09
C THR A 123 -8.95 23.02 -9.57
N ILE A 124 -9.50 23.02 -8.35
CA ILE A 124 -10.25 21.88 -7.79
C ILE A 124 -11.52 21.65 -8.62
N ASP A 125 -12.28 22.71 -8.89
CA ASP A 125 -13.49 22.65 -9.72
C ASP A 125 -13.19 22.06 -11.10
N ALA A 126 -12.16 22.59 -11.80
CA ALA A 126 -11.76 22.13 -13.12
C ALA A 126 -11.31 20.66 -13.16
N ALA A 127 -10.65 20.17 -12.10
CA ALA A 127 -10.27 18.75 -11.99
C ALA A 127 -11.49 17.85 -11.77
N LEU A 128 -12.45 18.28 -10.92
CA LEU A 128 -13.68 17.53 -10.66
C LEU A 128 -14.65 17.51 -11.85
N THR A 129 -14.62 18.53 -12.71
CA THR A 129 -15.46 18.60 -13.93
C THR A 129 -14.70 18.27 -15.23
N SER A 130 -13.52 17.65 -15.15
CA SER A 130 -12.69 17.41 -16.32
C SER A 130 -13.32 16.40 -17.29
N SER A 131 -13.05 16.57 -18.60
CA SER A 131 -13.41 15.60 -19.64
C SER A 131 -12.16 15.21 -20.44
N PRO A 132 -11.74 13.92 -20.47
CA PRO A 132 -12.29 12.81 -19.69
C PRO A 132 -12.17 13.01 -18.16
N PRO A 133 -12.95 12.28 -17.34
CA PRO A 133 -12.86 12.40 -15.87
C PRO A 133 -11.46 12.11 -15.33
N SER A 134 -11.06 12.86 -14.31
CA SER A 134 -9.77 12.72 -13.62
C SER A 134 -9.98 12.32 -12.16
N THR A 135 -9.00 11.65 -11.56
CA THR A 135 -8.97 11.40 -10.11
C THR A 135 -7.97 12.33 -9.44
N ILE A 136 -8.43 13.08 -8.44
CA ILE A 136 -7.56 13.81 -7.53
C ILE A 136 -7.07 12.83 -6.47
N SER A 137 -5.78 12.86 -6.13
CA SER A 137 -5.20 11.99 -5.11
C SER A 137 -4.16 12.71 -4.25
N PHE A 138 -4.22 12.47 -2.94
CA PHE A 138 -3.24 12.94 -1.97
C PHE A 138 -2.51 11.74 -1.40
N ASN A 139 -1.20 11.65 -1.68
CA ASN A 139 -0.34 10.62 -1.10
C ASN A 139 0.11 11.07 0.29
N THR A 140 0.27 10.13 1.23
CA THR A 140 0.73 10.43 2.60
C THR A 140 -0.15 11.49 3.29
N ALA A 141 -1.47 11.36 3.05
CA ALA A 141 -2.52 12.24 3.53
C ALA A 141 -2.53 12.38 5.08
N GLY A 142 -2.02 11.38 5.80
CA GLY A 142 -1.82 11.45 7.26
C GLY A 142 -0.91 12.59 7.73
N SER A 143 -0.03 13.12 6.87
CA SER A 143 0.79 14.30 7.15
C SER A 143 0.26 15.61 6.55
N LEU A 144 -0.91 15.55 5.89
CA LEU A 144 -1.51 16.68 5.16
C LEU A 144 -2.89 17.09 5.70
N PHE A 145 -3.60 16.23 6.43
CA PHE A 145 -4.94 16.52 6.95
C PHE A 145 -5.06 16.07 8.40
N PRO A 146 -5.47 16.94 9.35
CA PRO A 146 -5.53 16.59 10.77
C PRO A 146 -6.36 15.32 11.04
N THR A 147 -7.56 15.22 10.45
CA THR A 147 -8.45 14.05 10.61
C THR A 147 -7.83 12.74 10.09
N ILE A 148 -6.97 12.81 9.06
CA ILE A 148 -6.25 11.64 8.55
C ILE A 148 -5.02 11.35 9.42
N GLY A 149 -4.40 12.37 10.01
CA GLY A 149 -3.33 12.24 11.01
C GLY A 149 -3.81 11.45 12.23
N ASP A 150 -4.89 11.89 12.87
CA ASP A 150 -5.51 11.22 14.02
C ASP A 150 -5.90 9.76 13.69
N PHE A 151 -6.55 9.56 12.54
CA PHE A 151 -6.88 8.23 12.03
C PHE A 151 -5.65 7.34 11.81
N SER A 152 -4.56 7.92 11.30
CA SER A 152 -3.28 7.22 11.12
C SER A 152 -2.66 6.84 12.47
N LEU A 153 -2.65 7.75 13.46
CA LEU A 153 -2.19 7.49 14.83
C LEU A 153 -2.93 6.32 15.47
N SER A 154 -4.26 6.27 15.32
CA SER A 154 -5.07 5.17 15.83
C SER A 154 -4.80 3.83 15.13
N SER A 155 -4.51 3.87 13.83
CA SER A 155 -4.08 2.66 13.11
C SER A 155 -2.69 2.16 13.53
N LEU A 156 -1.75 3.08 13.79
CA LEU A 156 -0.44 2.76 14.38
C LEU A 156 -0.59 2.12 15.77
N ALA A 157 -1.55 2.60 16.58
CA ALA A 157 -1.82 2.07 17.92
C ALA A 157 -2.51 0.70 17.91
N GLY A 158 -3.48 0.49 17.02
CA GLY A 158 -4.28 -0.75 16.98
C GLY A 158 -3.66 -1.89 16.16
N LEU A 159 -2.78 -1.60 15.21
CA LEU A 159 -2.10 -2.62 14.36
C LEU A 159 -0.61 -2.76 14.67
N GLU A 160 0.04 -1.73 15.21
CA GLU A 160 1.48 -1.69 15.52
C GLU A 160 2.42 -1.99 14.33
N TYR A 161 1.96 -1.72 13.11
CA TYR A 161 2.77 -1.63 11.90
C TYR A 161 2.89 -0.18 11.43
N PRO A 162 3.93 0.16 10.65
CA PRO A 162 3.95 1.38 9.86
C PRO A 162 2.76 1.44 8.89
N VAL A 163 2.24 2.64 8.66
CA VAL A 163 1.10 2.88 7.77
C VAL A 163 1.34 4.06 6.84
N ASN A 164 0.60 4.11 5.74
CA ASN A 164 0.47 5.31 4.91
C ASN A 164 -0.96 5.41 4.38
N VAL A 165 -1.64 6.52 4.68
CA VAL A 165 -2.97 6.80 4.09
C VAL A 165 -2.81 7.61 2.81
N ASN A 166 -3.44 7.17 1.73
CA ASN A 166 -3.69 7.97 0.54
C ASN A 166 -5.20 8.29 0.45
N VAL A 167 -5.57 9.48 -0.04
CA VAL A 167 -6.97 9.85 -0.30
C VAL A 167 -7.20 10.00 -1.80
N TYR A 168 -8.33 9.49 -2.30
CA TYR A 168 -8.71 9.54 -3.71
C TYR A 168 -10.12 10.13 -3.87
N ILE A 169 -10.26 11.12 -4.74
CA ILE A 169 -11.53 11.74 -5.14
C ILE A 169 -11.73 11.53 -6.63
N THR A 170 -12.81 10.83 -7.00
CA THR A 170 -13.10 10.42 -8.37
C THR A 170 -14.52 10.86 -8.75
N PRO A 171 -14.70 11.79 -9.70
CA PRO A 171 -16.01 12.17 -10.22
C PRO A 171 -16.75 11.01 -10.91
N PRO A 172 -18.09 11.08 -11.02
CA PRO A 172 -18.85 10.08 -11.77
C PRO A 172 -18.46 10.05 -13.25
N THR A 173 -18.27 8.86 -13.82
CA THR A 173 -18.08 8.74 -15.27
C THR A 173 -19.42 8.77 -16.00
N SER A 174 -19.54 9.66 -17.00
CA SER A 174 -20.68 9.67 -17.92
C SER A 174 -20.65 8.42 -18.81
N SER A 175 -21.70 7.61 -18.74
CA SER A 175 -21.78 6.33 -19.46
C SER A 175 -22.12 6.46 -20.96
N SER A 176 -21.71 7.56 -21.60
CA SER A 176 -22.23 7.98 -22.92
C SER A 176 -21.28 7.75 -24.10
N SER A 177 -20.04 7.33 -23.89
CA SER A 177 -19.15 6.94 -25.00
C SER A 177 -18.11 5.89 -24.59
N SER A 178 -17.87 4.95 -25.52
CA SER A 178 -16.92 3.82 -25.46
C SER A 178 -17.30 2.59 -24.61
N SER A 179 -16.84 1.45 -25.08
CA SER A 179 -17.28 0.08 -24.74
C SER A 179 -16.58 -0.55 -23.53
N ALA A 180 -16.10 0.26 -22.59
CA ALA A 180 -15.56 -0.18 -21.31
C ALA A 180 -16.20 0.66 -20.17
N PRO A 181 -16.87 0.04 -19.17
CA PRO A 181 -17.56 0.79 -18.14
C PRO A 181 -16.57 1.52 -17.23
N GLY A 182 -16.64 2.85 -17.20
CA GLY A 182 -16.25 3.72 -16.09
C GLY A 182 -14.89 3.51 -15.41
N GLN A 183 -13.95 2.80 -16.03
CA GLN A 183 -12.72 2.35 -15.38
C GLN A 183 -11.73 3.49 -15.23
N ILE A 184 -11.52 3.94 -13.99
CA ILE A 184 -10.74 5.15 -13.69
C ILE A 184 -9.36 4.80 -13.13
N VAL A 185 -9.18 3.57 -12.63
CA VAL A 185 -7.86 3.02 -12.34
C VAL A 185 -7.74 1.68 -13.10
N PRO A 186 -6.72 1.49 -13.96
CA PRO A 186 -6.52 0.26 -14.71
C PRO A 186 -6.23 -0.92 -13.76
N LEU A 187 -6.31 -2.15 -14.28
CA LEU A 187 -6.00 -3.33 -13.49
C LEU A 187 -4.51 -3.36 -13.13
N HIS A 188 -4.20 -3.34 -11.84
CA HIS A 188 -2.84 -3.27 -11.30
C HIS A 188 -2.72 -3.98 -9.96
N THR A 189 -1.49 -4.09 -9.45
CA THR A 189 -1.18 -4.64 -8.11
C THR A 189 -0.39 -3.62 -7.29
N ASP A 190 -0.51 -3.73 -5.97
CA ASP A 190 0.21 -2.89 -5.01
C ASP A 190 1.18 -3.68 -4.12
N ARG A 191 2.17 -2.95 -3.59
CA ARG A 191 3.20 -3.41 -2.64
C ARG A 191 2.74 -3.38 -1.18
N GLN A 192 1.48 -3.06 -0.94
CA GLN A 192 0.91 -2.82 0.38
C GLN A 192 -0.28 -3.73 0.58
N ASP A 193 -0.46 -4.20 1.82
CA ASP A 193 -1.74 -4.66 2.31
C ASP A 193 -2.59 -3.42 2.59
N VAL A 194 -3.79 -3.31 2.02
CA VAL A 194 -4.58 -2.06 2.08
C VAL A 194 -5.97 -2.27 2.66
N LEU A 195 -6.41 -1.32 3.48
CA LEU A 195 -7.78 -1.15 3.94
C LEU A 195 -8.35 0.12 3.29
N ILE A 196 -9.34 -0.05 2.41
CA ILE A 196 -10.04 1.03 1.72
C ILE A 196 -11.27 1.42 2.53
N PHE A 197 -11.33 2.65 3.02
CA PHE A 197 -12.45 3.24 3.74
C PHE A 197 -13.23 4.17 2.80
N GLN A 198 -14.44 3.80 2.40
CA GLN A 198 -15.28 4.63 1.54
C GLN A 198 -15.98 5.73 2.37
N THR A 199 -15.79 7.00 2.02
CA THR A 199 -16.28 8.15 2.81
C THR A 199 -17.45 8.90 2.17
N LEU A 200 -17.47 9.04 0.84
CA LEU A 200 -18.53 9.70 0.07
C LEU A 200 -18.76 8.99 -1.26
N GLY A 201 -19.99 9.07 -1.80
CA GLY A 201 -20.36 8.41 -3.05
C GLY A 201 -20.21 6.87 -2.97
N THR A 202 -20.14 6.20 -4.12
CA THR A 202 -19.89 4.76 -4.17
C THR A 202 -18.74 4.44 -5.11
N LYS A 203 -18.13 3.26 -4.99
CA LYS A 203 -17.13 2.78 -5.95
C LYS A 203 -17.26 1.29 -6.19
N THR A 204 -17.24 0.88 -7.45
CA THR A 204 -17.14 -0.54 -7.82
C THR A 204 -15.68 -0.94 -7.78
N TRP A 205 -15.37 -2.01 -7.05
CA TRP A 205 -14.06 -2.64 -6.98
C TRP A 205 -14.16 -4.04 -7.57
N THR A 206 -13.22 -4.38 -8.45
CA THR A 206 -13.06 -5.73 -9.00
C THR A 206 -11.67 -6.24 -8.62
N LEU A 207 -11.62 -7.34 -7.90
CA LEU A 207 -10.41 -7.96 -7.36
C LEU A 207 -10.19 -9.34 -8.00
N HIS A 208 -8.95 -9.63 -8.37
CA HIS A 208 -8.48 -10.93 -8.79
C HIS A 208 -7.40 -11.42 -7.81
N PRO A 209 -7.25 -12.73 -7.60
CA PRO A 209 -6.10 -13.29 -6.90
C PRO A 209 -4.78 -12.80 -7.52
N PRO A 210 -3.65 -12.83 -6.79
CA PRO A 210 -2.38 -12.37 -7.30
C PRO A 210 -2.07 -13.02 -8.66
N PRO A 211 -1.72 -12.24 -9.70
CA PRO A 211 -1.47 -12.79 -11.02
C PRO A 211 -0.27 -13.74 -10.93
N PRO A 212 -0.20 -14.76 -11.82
CA PRO A 212 0.98 -15.58 -11.94
C PRO A 212 2.23 -14.71 -12.05
N LEU A 213 3.30 -15.16 -11.40
CA LEU A 213 4.58 -14.46 -11.46
C LEU A 213 4.96 -14.32 -12.94
N LYS A 214 5.17 -13.08 -13.42
CA LYS A 214 5.51 -12.84 -14.83
C LYS A 214 6.96 -13.22 -15.05
N ARG A 215 7.25 -14.00 -16.08
CA ARG A 215 8.32 -14.99 -16.03
C ARG A 215 8.84 -15.31 -17.47
N ASP A 216 10.17 -15.23 -17.70
CA ASP A 216 10.96 -15.43 -18.95
C ASP A 216 11.21 -16.91 -19.25
N PRO A 217 10.76 -17.44 -20.40
CA PRO A 217 10.84 -18.87 -20.69
C PRO A 217 12.26 -19.47 -20.86
N SER A 218 13.30 -18.66 -21.04
CA SER A 218 14.62 -19.13 -21.50
C SER A 218 15.64 -19.23 -20.38
N THR A 219 15.73 -18.17 -19.58
CA THR A 219 16.58 -18.10 -18.39
C THR A 219 15.91 -18.74 -17.19
N ASN A 220 14.62 -19.04 -17.32
CA ASN A 220 13.75 -19.23 -16.18
C ASN A 220 13.96 -18.01 -15.25
N ALA A 221 13.73 -16.76 -15.74
CA ALA A 221 13.73 -15.51 -14.96
C ALA A 221 12.40 -14.72 -14.79
N ILE A 222 11.93 -14.32 -13.58
CA ILE A 222 10.83 -13.32 -13.37
C ILE A 222 11.11 -12.13 -14.25
N THR A 223 10.14 -11.55 -14.95
CA THR A 223 10.32 -10.34 -15.76
C THR A 223 9.75 -9.08 -15.11
N THR A 224 8.87 -9.20 -14.11
CA THR A 224 8.24 -8.05 -13.45
C THR A 224 7.90 -8.38 -12.02
N HIS A 225 8.17 -7.45 -11.09
CA HIS A 225 7.82 -7.65 -9.69
C HIS A 225 6.28 -7.79 -9.56
N PRO A 226 5.77 -8.87 -8.94
CA PRO A 226 4.34 -9.22 -9.00
C PRO A 226 3.45 -8.23 -8.23
N CYS A 227 4.00 -7.48 -7.29
CA CYS A 227 3.31 -6.43 -6.55
C CYS A 227 3.45 -5.03 -7.21
N THR A 228 3.88 -4.98 -8.48
CA THR A 228 3.86 -3.76 -9.32
C THR A 228 3.41 -4.03 -10.76
N ARG A 229 2.69 -5.13 -10.99
CA ARG A 229 2.03 -5.43 -12.27
C ARG A 229 1.00 -4.34 -12.64
N GLY A 230 0.78 -4.13 -13.93
CA GLY A 230 -0.17 -3.13 -14.45
C GLY A 230 0.33 -1.68 -14.39
N LYS A 231 1.64 -1.46 -14.21
CA LYS A 231 2.28 -0.15 -14.05
C LYS A 231 3.50 -0.03 -14.96
N ALA A 232 3.91 1.21 -15.28
CA ALA A 232 5.11 1.51 -16.05
C ALA A 232 5.24 0.77 -17.41
N GLY A 233 4.11 0.55 -18.10
CA GLY A 233 4.06 -0.14 -19.38
C GLY A 233 3.83 -1.66 -19.30
N ASP A 234 3.87 -2.26 -18.11
CA ASP A 234 3.34 -3.61 -17.90
C ASP A 234 1.80 -3.59 -17.93
N VAL A 235 1.23 -4.62 -18.55
CA VAL A 235 -0.22 -4.84 -18.63
C VAL A 235 -0.50 -6.23 -18.06
N ILE A 236 -1.58 -6.36 -17.29
CA ILE A 236 -2.12 -7.64 -16.85
C ILE A 236 -3.18 -8.06 -17.87
N SER A 237 -2.91 -9.10 -18.63
CA SER A 237 -3.84 -9.61 -19.66
C SER A 237 -4.96 -10.45 -19.04
N PRO A 238 -6.18 -10.47 -19.64
CA PRO A 238 -7.25 -11.36 -19.18
C PRO A 238 -6.85 -12.84 -19.19
N SER A 239 -5.97 -13.26 -20.10
CA SER A 239 -5.41 -14.61 -20.20
C SER A 239 -4.50 -15.01 -19.03
N GLU A 240 -3.87 -14.06 -18.33
CA GLU A 240 -3.12 -14.35 -17.09
C GLU A 240 -4.05 -14.60 -15.90
N LEU A 241 -5.30 -14.14 -15.98
CA LEU A 241 -6.29 -14.19 -14.90
C LEU A 241 -7.34 -15.28 -15.10
N SER A 242 -7.60 -15.69 -16.34
CA SER A 242 -8.56 -16.75 -16.67
C SER A 242 -8.30 -18.12 -16.00
N PRO A 243 -7.06 -18.50 -15.62
CA PRO A 243 -6.82 -19.72 -14.85
C PRO A 243 -7.09 -19.59 -13.34
N LEU A 244 -7.34 -18.36 -12.84
CA LEU A 244 -7.55 -18.08 -11.42
C LEU A 244 -9.04 -18.22 -11.03
N SER A 245 -9.35 -18.09 -9.73
CA SER A 245 -10.74 -17.93 -9.28
C SER A 245 -11.42 -16.76 -10.01
N PRO A 246 -12.74 -16.85 -10.28
CA PRO A 246 -13.51 -15.71 -10.78
C PRO A 246 -13.27 -14.45 -9.93
N PRO A 247 -13.25 -13.25 -10.53
CA PRO A 247 -13.05 -12.03 -9.78
C PRO A 247 -14.12 -11.82 -8.71
N TYR A 248 -13.72 -11.27 -7.57
CA TYR A 248 -14.65 -10.69 -6.63
C TYR A 248 -14.96 -9.25 -7.03
N THR A 249 -16.23 -8.97 -7.35
CA THR A 249 -16.70 -7.60 -7.60
C THR A 249 -17.64 -7.16 -6.49
N CYS A 250 -17.43 -5.96 -5.96
CA CYS A 250 -18.29 -5.34 -4.95
C CYS A 250 -18.46 -3.85 -5.20
N VAL A 251 -19.51 -3.27 -4.62
CA VAL A 251 -19.69 -1.81 -4.54
C VAL A 251 -19.51 -1.41 -3.08
N LEU A 252 -18.57 -0.49 -2.83
CA LEU A 252 -18.41 0.14 -1.52
C LEU A 252 -19.30 1.38 -1.44
N ASN A 253 -19.99 1.51 -0.31
CA ASN A 253 -20.84 2.63 0.07
C ASN A 253 -20.20 3.37 1.25
N PRO A 254 -20.60 4.61 1.56
CA PRO A 254 -20.04 5.35 2.69
C PRO A 254 -20.18 4.55 3.99
N GLY A 255 -19.05 4.25 4.64
CA GLY A 255 -18.99 3.43 5.84
C GLY A 255 -18.40 2.03 5.62
N ASP A 256 -18.42 1.50 4.40
CA ASP A 256 -17.84 0.20 4.06
C ASP A 256 -16.31 0.26 4.07
N VAL A 257 -15.69 -0.84 4.51
CA VAL A 257 -14.24 -1.07 4.47
C VAL A 257 -13.92 -2.32 3.67
N LEU A 258 -12.97 -2.22 2.74
CA LEU A 258 -12.47 -3.34 1.95
C LEU A 258 -10.99 -3.57 2.24
N TYR A 259 -10.66 -4.74 2.79
CA TYR A 259 -9.30 -5.24 2.83
C TYR A 259 -8.94 -5.86 1.47
N VAL A 260 -7.83 -5.43 0.88
CA VAL A 260 -7.21 -6.05 -0.29
C VAL A 260 -5.78 -6.46 0.08
N PRO A 261 -5.43 -7.75 0.03
CA PRO A 261 -4.10 -8.19 0.39
C PRO A 261 -3.05 -7.79 -0.64
N LEU A 262 -1.81 -7.63 -0.17
CA LEU A 262 -0.64 -7.33 -1.00
C LEU A 262 -0.55 -8.25 -2.22
N GLY A 263 -0.27 -7.67 -3.39
CA GLY A 263 -0.17 -8.40 -4.66
C GLY A 263 -1.49 -8.81 -5.32
N TRP A 264 -2.67 -8.64 -4.70
CA TRP A 264 -3.94 -8.86 -5.39
C TRP A 264 -4.15 -7.83 -6.50
N ALA A 265 -4.53 -8.31 -7.69
CA ALA A 265 -4.76 -7.45 -8.85
C ALA A 265 -6.16 -6.83 -8.76
N HIS A 266 -6.26 -5.52 -8.91
CA HIS A 266 -7.53 -4.83 -8.75
C HIS A 266 -7.71 -3.62 -9.65
N CYS A 267 -8.96 -3.28 -9.94
CA CYS A 267 -9.35 -2.08 -10.66
C CYS A 267 -10.63 -1.48 -10.08
N THR A 268 -10.90 -0.22 -10.43
CA THR A 268 -12.10 0.49 -9.95
C THR A 268 -12.84 1.22 -11.08
N SER A 269 -14.17 1.25 -10.95
CA SER A 269 -15.05 2.15 -11.71
C SER A 269 -15.92 2.99 -10.79
N THR A 270 -16.30 4.18 -11.25
CA THR A 270 -17.29 5.05 -10.58
C THR A 270 -18.52 5.16 -11.47
N ASP A 271 -19.21 4.03 -11.60
CA ASP A 271 -20.38 3.90 -12.44
C ASP A 271 -21.58 4.67 -11.87
N CYS A 272 -22.13 5.58 -12.65
CA CYS A 272 -23.33 6.34 -12.29
C CYS A 272 -24.62 5.49 -12.17
N LYS A 273 -24.54 4.16 -12.33
CA LYS A 273 -25.67 3.21 -12.36
C LYS A 273 -26.06 2.63 -10.99
N ALA A 274 -25.20 2.75 -9.97
CA ALA A 274 -25.44 2.13 -8.66
C ALA A 274 -25.70 3.17 -7.55
N SER A 275 -26.96 3.62 -7.45
CA SER A 275 -27.56 3.94 -6.15
C SER A 275 -28.74 3.00 -5.91
N MET A 276 -28.97 2.59 -4.66
CA MET A 276 -30.08 1.69 -4.29
C MET A 276 -31.49 2.26 -4.57
N TRP A 277 -31.60 3.49 -5.06
CA TRP A 277 -32.84 4.25 -5.17
C TRP A 277 -33.08 4.86 -6.56
N GLY A 278 -32.43 4.33 -7.60
CA GLY A 278 -32.69 4.73 -9.00
C GLY A 278 -32.21 6.15 -9.39
N LYS A 279 -31.61 6.90 -8.47
CA LYS A 279 -30.91 8.15 -8.80
C LYS A 279 -29.58 7.80 -9.48
N LYS A 280 -29.25 8.50 -10.57
CA LYS A 280 -27.88 8.51 -11.09
C LYS A 280 -26.96 8.99 -9.98
N ASN A 281 -25.84 8.30 -9.76
CA ASN A 281 -24.88 8.75 -8.75
C ASN A 281 -24.21 10.03 -9.26
N ALA A 282 -24.59 11.17 -8.67
CA ALA A 282 -24.12 12.51 -9.07
C ALA A 282 -22.90 12.96 -8.25
N ASP A 283 -22.72 12.38 -7.07
CA ASP A 283 -21.64 12.75 -6.15
C ASP A 283 -20.34 12.02 -6.51
N PRO A 284 -19.17 12.69 -6.42
CA PRO A 284 -17.87 12.04 -6.51
C PRO A 284 -17.70 10.91 -5.48
N SER A 285 -17.02 9.86 -5.91
CA SER A 285 -16.54 8.79 -5.04
C SER A 285 -15.30 9.25 -4.29
N VAL A 286 -15.34 9.20 -2.96
CA VAL A 286 -14.21 9.53 -2.08
C VAL A 286 -13.89 8.33 -1.20
N HIS A 287 -12.62 7.96 -1.13
CA HIS A 287 -12.13 6.96 -0.18
C HIS A 287 -10.73 7.30 0.33
N ALA A 288 -10.44 6.83 1.54
CA ALA A 288 -9.10 6.80 2.11
C ALA A 288 -8.57 5.36 2.06
N THR A 289 -7.40 5.15 1.46
CA THR A 289 -6.69 3.87 1.40
C THR A 289 -5.59 3.89 2.45
N LEU A 290 -5.81 3.17 3.56
CA LEU A 290 -4.80 2.90 4.57
C LEU A 290 -3.94 1.72 4.10
N GLY A 291 -2.73 1.99 3.63
CA GLY A 291 -1.71 0.95 3.41
C GLY A 291 -0.99 0.60 4.71
N ILE A 292 -0.82 -0.70 4.95
CA ILE A 292 -0.01 -1.24 6.03
C ILE A 292 1.33 -1.62 5.41
N ASP A 293 2.37 -0.83 5.71
CA ASP A 293 3.60 -0.76 4.93
C ASP A 293 4.62 -1.82 5.36
N THR A 294 4.36 -3.07 5.01
CA THR A 294 5.28 -4.18 5.29
C THR A 294 6.45 -4.19 4.30
N MET A 295 6.19 -4.31 2.99
CA MET A 295 7.24 -4.37 1.96
C MET A 295 8.01 -3.06 1.82
N VAL A 296 7.33 -1.92 1.93
CA VAL A 296 7.93 -0.59 1.73
C VAL A 296 9.06 -0.32 2.74
N TRP A 297 8.87 -0.75 4.00
CA TRP A 297 9.79 -0.51 5.11
C TRP A 297 10.63 -1.74 5.49
N ALA A 298 10.79 -2.70 4.58
CA ALA A 298 11.60 -3.91 4.77
C ALA A 298 11.12 -4.81 5.94
N LEU A 299 9.81 -4.91 6.17
CA LEU A 299 9.20 -5.76 7.20
C LEU A 299 8.56 -7.03 6.60
N THR A 300 9.28 -7.69 5.69
CA THR A 300 8.89 -9.00 5.11
C THR A 300 9.94 -10.07 5.38
N LYS A 301 9.54 -11.35 5.28
CA LYS A 301 10.47 -12.49 5.42
C LYS A 301 11.64 -12.42 4.41
N ALA A 302 11.42 -11.93 3.20
CA ALA A 302 12.47 -11.72 2.19
C ALA A 302 13.50 -10.67 2.62
N ALA A 303 13.04 -9.58 3.24
CA ALA A 303 13.93 -8.55 3.79
C ALA A 303 14.70 -9.07 5.02
N LEU A 304 14.04 -9.81 5.91
CA LEU A 304 14.70 -10.46 7.05
C LEU A 304 15.78 -11.46 6.59
N ARG A 305 15.47 -12.32 5.61
CA ARG A 305 16.45 -13.21 4.97
C ARG A 305 17.66 -12.43 4.43
N TRP A 306 17.44 -11.31 3.73
CA TRP A 306 18.53 -10.44 3.25
C TRP A 306 19.39 -9.91 4.41
N GLY A 307 18.75 -9.42 5.48
CA GLY A 307 19.44 -8.91 6.66
C GLY A 307 20.26 -9.99 7.36
N ILE A 308 19.72 -11.21 7.51
CA ILE A 308 20.38 -12.36 8.13
C ILE A 308 21.67 -12.73 7.38
N TYR A 309 21.60 -12.92 6.06
CA TYR A 309 22.80 -13.24 5.27
C TYR A 309 23.80 -12.08 5.23
N SER A 310 23.33 -10.83 5.14
CA SER A 310 24.21 -9.64 5.15
C SER A 310 24.95 -9.50 6.48
N TYR A 311 24.27 -9.71 7.61
CA TYR A 311 24.86 -9.63 8.94
C TYR A 311 25.90 -10.74 9.18
N ALA A 312 25.66 -11.92 8.62
CA ALA A 312 26.60 -13.04 8.60
C ALA A 312 27.81 -12.84 7.67
N GLY A 313 27.81 -11.81 6.81
CA GLY A 313 28.86 -11.57 5.81
C GLY A 313 28.77 -12.51 4.60
N LEU A 314 27.60 -13.10 4.34
CA LEU A 314 27.36 -14.11 3.32
C LEU A 314 26.60 -13.55 2.12
N GLY A 315 26.75 -14.21 0.95
CA GLY A 315 26.03 -13.84 -0.26
C GLY A 315 24.52 -14.05 -0.10
N TYR A 316 23.74 -12.98 -0.06
CA TYR A 316 22.27 -13.04 0.06
C TYR A 316 21.55 -13.29 -1.28
N ASN A 317 22.26 -13.21 -2.41
CA ASN A 317 21.71 -13.46 -3.74
C ASN A 317 21.09 -14.85 -3.80
N ILE A 318 20.04 -14.98 -4.61
CA ILE A 318 19.31 -16.22 -4.79
C ILE A 318 18.95 -16.38 -6.26
N ASP A 319 19.16 -17.58 -6.76
CA ASP A 319 18.63 -17.98 -8.04
C ASP A 319 17.11 -18.14 -7.91
N MET A 320 16.38 -17.06 -8.15
CA MET A 320 14.91 -17.12 -8.19
C MET A 320 14.42 -18.09 -9.28
N GLY A 321 15.32 -18.50 -10.18
CA GLY A 321 15.30 -19.62 -11.13
C GLY A 321 14.93 -20.98 -10.53
N LYS A 322 15.03 -21.12 -9.20
CA LYS A 322 14.74 -22.37 -8.47
C LYS A 322 13.70 -22.20 -7.37
N VAL A 323 13.24 -20.97 -7.13
CA VAL A 323 12.27 -20.66 -6.06
C VAL A 323 10.86 -20.93 -6.57
N SER A 324 10.14 -21.80 -5.85
CA SER A 324 8.73 -22.10 -6.15
C SER A 324 7.85 -20.86 -5.94
N ASP A 325 6.73 -20.76 -6.66
CA ASP A 325 5.76 -19.67 -6.47
C ASP A 325 5.23 -19.62 -5.02
N LYS A 326 5.10 -20.78 -4.35
CA LYS A 326 4.71 -20.86 -2.94
C LYS A 326 5.74 -20.17 -2.05
N ASP A 327 7.01 -20.56 -2.16
CA ASP A 327 8.07 -20.05 -1.28
C ASP A 327 8.41 -18.60 -1.61
N TYR A 328 8.23 -18.17 -2.87
CA TYR A 328 8.24 -16.76 -3.24
C TYR A 328 7.20 -15.96 -2.45
N TRP A 329 5.91 -16.32 -2.54
CA TRP A 329 4.85 -15.59 -1.87
C TRP A 329 4.96 -15.66 -0.35
N GLU A 330 5.44 -16.78 0.18
CA GLU A 330 5.77 -16.92 1.60
C GLU A 330 6.90 -15.98 2.03
N SER A 331 7.92 -15.76 1.19
CA SER A 331 8.95 -14.76 1.45
C SER A 331 8.44 -13.31 1.42
N MET A 332 7.34 -13.04 0.70
CA MET A 332 6.72 -11.72 0.69
C MET A 332 5.80 -11.47 1.90
N GLU A 333 5.59 -12.47 2.77
CA GLU A 333 4.78 -12.32 3.97
C GLU A 333 5.38 -11.31 4.95
N ALA A 334 4.50 -10.61 5.66
CA ALA A 334 4.86 -9.73 6.77
C ALA A 334 5.64 -10.50 7.84
N LEU A 335 6.63 -9.84 8.45
CA LEU A 335 7.24 -10.35 9.69
C LEU A 335 6.17 -10.33 10.79
N PRO A 336 5.99 -11.41 11.58
CA PRO A 336 4.92 -11.56 12.56
C PRO A 336 5.21 -10.69 13.78
N PHE A 337 4.83 -9.42 13.70
CA PHE A 337 5.02 -8.41 14.74
C PHE A 337 3.68 -7.75 15.08
N GLY A 338 3.56 -7.13 16.25
CA GLY A 338 2.37 -6.34 16.59
C GLY A 338 1.09 -7.19 16.58
N PHE A 339 0.08 -6.82 15.79
CA PHE A 339 -1.14 -7.65 15.71
C PHE A 339 -0.91 -9.07 15.14
N LEU A 340 0.24 -9.33 14.52
CA LEU A 340 0.64 -10.65 14.00
C LEU A 340 1.69 -11.38 14.87
N GLU A 341 2.02 -10.88 16.06
CA GLU A 341 3.13 -11.42 16.88
C GLU A 341 3.04 -12.95 17.08
N THR A 342 4.14 -13.66 16.76
CA THR A 342 4.32 -15.09 17.05
C THR A 342 5.74 -15.36 17.56
N GLU A 343 5.89 -16.46 18.30
CA GLU A 343 7.21 -16.92 18.79
C GLU A 343 7.97 -17.76 17.74
N THR A 344 7.35 -18.08 16.60
CA THR A 344 7.84 -19.06 15.61
C THR A 344 8.81 -18.48 14.57
N ILE A 345 8.98 -17.16 14.50
CA ILE A 345 9.64 -16.48 13.37
C ILE A 345 11.07 -16.98 13.09
N VAL A 346 11.84 -17.33 14.13
CA VAL A 346 13.22 -17.83 14.00
C VAL A 346 13.25 -19.17 13.27
N ASP A 347 12.30 -20.05 13.56
CA ASP A 347 12.18 -21.37 12.94
C ASP A 347 11.55 -21.25 11.54
N ASP A 348 10.48 -20.45 11.40
CA ASP A 348 9.80 -20.17 10.13
C ASP A 348 10.75 -19.59 9.07
N ILE A 349 11.60 -18.62 9.44
CA ILE A 349 12.55 -18.01 8.50
C ILE A 349 13.70 -18.98 8.16
N SER A 350 14.16 -19.77 9.14
CA SER A 350 15.21 -20.76 8.93
C SER A 350 14.77 -21.85 7.96
N ASP A 351 13.53 -22.34 8.08
CA ASP A 351 12.98 -23.37 7.19
C ASP A 351 12.58 -22.81 5.83
N LEU A 352 12.19 -21.54 5.74
CA LEU A 352 12.02 -20.85 4.46
C LEU A 352 13.38 -20.68 3.75
N MET A 353 14.43 -20.27 4.46
CA MET A 353 15.79 -20.13 3.91
C MET A 353 16.31 -21.45 3.31
N LYS A 354 16.11 -22.58 4.01
CA LYS A 354 16.45 -23.92 3.50
C LYS A 354 15.65 -24.28 2.24
N ARG A 355 14.33 -24.10 2.24
CA ARG A 355 13.47 -24.42 1.08
C ARG A 355 13.78 -23.57 -0.15
N MET A 356 14.12 -22.30 0.05
CA MET A 356 14.47 -21.38 -1.03
C MET A 356 15.85 -21.70 -1.64
N GLN A 357 16.77 -22.32 -0.89
CA GLN A 357 18.10 -22.71 -1.36
C GLN A 357 18.53 -24.06 -0.75
N PRO A 358 17.97 -25.20 -1.19
CA PRO A 358 18.23 -26.50 -0.59
C PRO A 358 19.69 -26.97 -0.73
N ASP A 359 20.36 -26.54 -1.81
CA ASP A 359 21.77 -26.87 -2.11
C ASP A 359 22.78 -26.01 -1.32
N ARG A 360 22.32 -25.17 -0.36
CA ARG A 360 23.17 -24.20 0.33
C ARG A 360 23.70 -24.73 1.66
N GLU A 361 25.02 -24.82 1.77
CA GLU A 361 25.71 -25.32 2.97
C GLU A 361 26.03 -24.23 4.01
N ASP A 362 26.27 -22.97 3.58
CA ASP A 362 26.63 -21.84 4.44
C ASP A 362 25.39 -21.19 5.11
N LEU A 363 24.63 -21.96 5.86
CA LEU A 363 23.47 -21.45 6.59
C LEU A 363 23.91 -20.71 7.88
N PRO A 364 23.42 -19.46 8.12
CA PRO A 364 23.63 -18.73 9.37
C PRO A 364 23.18 -19.51 10.60
N SER A 365 23.90 -19.33 11.72
CA SER A 365 23.55 -19.94 13.00
C SER A 365 22.27 -19.36 13.59
N ARG A 366 21.59 -20.11 14.46
CA ARG A 366 20.36 -19.67 15.13
C ARG A 366 20.53 -18.31 15.82
N ASN A 367 21.63 -18.12 16.55
CA ASN A 367 21.93 -16.87 17.24
C ASN A 367 21.99 -15.67 16.27
N ILE A 368 22.52 -15.83 15.06
CA ILE A 368 22.52 -14.76 14.04
C ILE A 368 21.09 -14.47 13.56
N VAL A 369 20.24 -15.49 13.41
CA VAL A 369 18.82 -15.31 13.06
C VAL A 369 18.10 -14.55 14.17
N GLU A 370 18.33 -14.91 15.43
CA GLU A 370 17.76 -14.26 16.62
C GLU A 370 18.21 -12.78 16.75
N ASP A 371 19.52 -12.51 16.68
CA ASP A 371 20.09 -11.15 16.69
C ASP A 371 19.45 -10.25 15.62
N VAL A 372 19.26 -10.78 14.40
CA VAL A 372 18.71 -10.00 13.30
C VAL A 372 17.19 -9.86 13.41
N VAL A 373 16.46 -10.83 13.96
CA VAL A 373 15.02 -10.64 14.29
C VAL A 373 14.84 -9.46 15.25
N GLU A 374 15.68 -9.33 16.28
CA GLU A 374 15.66 -8.18 17.20
C GLU A 374 16.02 -6.85 16.52
N ILE A 375 16.99 -6.85 15.59
CA ILE A 375 17.28 -5.67 14.75
C ILE A 375 16.04 -5.23 13.97
N PHE A 376 15.26 -6.16 13.41
CA PHE A 376 14.03 -5.84 12.66
C PHE A 376 12.86 -5.44 13.57
N ARG A 377 12.75 -5.98 14.78
CA ARG A 377 11.78 -5.52 15.81
C ARG A 377 12.01 -4.06 16.19
N GLU A 378 13.26 -3.70 16.51
CA GLU A 378 13.63 -2.32 16.84
C GLU A 378 13.52 -1.39 15.63
N HIS A 379 13.82 -1.85 14.41
CA HIS A 379 13.58 -1.11 13.17
C HIS A 379 12.10 -0.75 12.97
N LYS A 380 11.19 -1.73 13.12
CA LYS A 380 9.73 -1.50 13.07
C LYS A 380 9.33 -0.40 14.06
N LYS A 381 9.80 -0.53 15.31
CA LYS A 381 9.47 0.40 16.39
C LYS A 381 9.92 1.84 16.07
N LYS A 382 11.16 2.03 15.60
CA LYS A 382 11.66 3.35 15.17
C LYS A 382 10.82 3.98 14.08
N ILE A 383 10.41 3.22 13.06
CA ILE A 383 9.53 3.72 12.00
C ILE A 383 8.18 4.14 12.56
N VAL A 384 7.55 3.32 13.41
CA VAL A 384 6.28 3.67 14.07
C VAL A 384 6.43 4.93 14.94
N GLU A 385 7.56 5.12 15.63
CA GLU A 385 7.84 6.33 16.41
C GLU A 385 8.02 7.58 15.54
N VAL A 386 8.68 7.47 14.37
CA VAL A 386 8.75 8.57 13.38
C VAL A 386 7.36 8.91 12.86
N GLN A 387 6.56 7.92 12.48
CA GLN A 387 5.21 8.15 11.96
C GLN A 387 4.26 8.74 13.01
N LYS A 388 4.38 8.33 14.29
CA LYS A 388 3.66 8.99 15.40
C LYS A 388 3.95 10.49 15.45
N ARG A 389 5.22 10.91 15.35
CA ARG A 389 5.58 12.35 15.30
C ARG A 389 5.06 13.02 14.03
N MET A 390 5.13 12.34 12.89
CA MET A 390 4.69 12.85 11.59
C MET A 390 3.18 13.12 11.51
N TYR A 391 2.36 12.33 12.21
CA TYR A 391 0.89 12.40 12.17
C TYR A 391 0.24 13.11 13.36
N THR A 392 1.02 13.51 14.38
CA THR A 392 0.54 14.33 15.50
C THR A 392 0.50 15.81 15.11
N ASP A 393 -0.53 16.55 15.54
CA ASP A 393 -0.68 18.01 15.35
C ASP A 393 -0.51 18.49 13.89
N VAL A 394 -1.12 17.77 12.94
CA VAL A 394 -0.96 18.06 11.50
C VAL A 394 -1.78 19.29 11.09
N ASP A 395 -1.09 20.36 10.65
CA ASP A 395 -1.73 21.53 10.06
C ASP A 395 -1.09 21.90 8.70
N PRO A 396 -1.74 21.60 7.56
CA PRO A 396 -1.24 21.93 6.21
C PRO A 396 -1.18 23.44 5.90
N LYS A 397 -1.76 24.29 6.75
CA LYS A 397 -1.85 25.74 6.55
C LYS A 397 -0.65 26.49 7.13
N THR A 398 0.22 25.79 7.86
CA THR A 398 1.42 26.35 8.49
C THR A 398 2.69 25.88 7.79
N GLU A 399 3.72 26.73 7.80
CA GLU A 399 5.08 26.37 7.39
C GLU A 399 5.59 25.17 8.20
N GLU A 400 5.40 25.20 9.53
CA GLU A 400 5.86 24.14 10.43
C GLU A 400 5.21 22.79 10.12
N GLY A 401 3.91 22.75 9.79
CA GLY A 401 3.24 21.52 9.37
C GLY A 401 3.81 20.95 8.06
N MET A 402 4.06 21.81 7.07
CA MET A 402 4.71 21.43 5.82
C MET A 402 6.16 20.96 6.04
N ARG A 403 6.92 21.64 6.90
CA ARG A 403 8.30 21.31 7.27
C ARG A 403 8.37 19.97 8.00
N LYS A 404 7.45 19.72 8.93
CA LYS A 404 7.29 18.45 9.66
C LYS A 404 7.00 17.28 8.71
N ALA A 405 6.18 17.46 7.68
CA ALA A 405 5.92 16.41 6.70
C ALA A 405 7.20 16.00 5.93
N VAL A 406 8.02 16.96 5.51
CA VAL A 406 9.31 16.70 4.84
C VAL A 406 10.33 16.08 5.81
N GLN A 407 10.43 16.58 7.05
CA GLN A 407 11.28 16.02 8.10
C GLN A 407 10.89 14.58 8.43
N GLY A 408 9.60 14.28 8.53
CA GLY A 408 9.08 12.93 8.76
C GLY A 408 9.50 11.96 7.66
N ALA A 409 9.32 12.33 6.39
CA ALA A 409 9.77 11.51 5.25
C ALA A 409 11.28 11.25 5.28
N ARG A 410 12.07 12.28 5.59
CA ARG A 410 13.53 12.20 5.75
C ARG A 410 13.95 11.26 6.88
N ASP A 411 13.27 11.30 8.01
CA ASP A 411 13.56 10.44 9.17
C ASP A 411 13.15 8.97 8.94
N LEU A 412 12.15 8.72 8.09
CA LEU A 412 11.81 7.36 7.64
C LEU A 412 12.91 6.76 6.76
N ASP A 413 13.45 7.53 5.80
CA ASP A 413 14.62 7.09 5.02
C ASP A 413 15.87 6.91 5.93
N MET A 414 16.02 7.71 7.00
CA MET A 414 17.08 7.49 8.00
C MET A 414 16.94 6.16 8.74
N CYS A 415 15.73 5.76 9.15
CA CYS A 415 15.49 4.45 9.77
C CYS A 415 15.94 3.30 8.84
N MET A 416 15.69 3.43 7.54
CA MET A 416 16.11 2.44 6.54
C MET A 416 17.63 2.44 6.32
N ALA A 417 18.30 3.60 6.37
CA ALA A 417 19.75 3.67 6.39
C ALA A 417 20.33 2.97 7.64
N GLU A 418 19.78 3.25 8.83
CA GLU A 418 20.19 2.59 10.08
C GLU A 418 20.02 1.07 10.03
N LEU A 419 18.92 0.56 9.46
CA LEU A 419 18.75 -0.88 9.25
C LEU A 419 19.89 -1.45 8.40
N GLY A 420 20.18 -0.82 7.25
CA GLY A 420 21.28 -1.20 6.37
C GLY A 420 22.63 -1.25 7.10
N LEU A 421 22.91 -0.27 7.95
CA LEU A 421 24.13 -0.24 8.76
C LEU A 421 24.15 -1.38 9.79
N LYS A 422 23.06 -1.59 10.55
CA LYS A 422 22.95 -2.66 11.57
C LYS A 422 23.12 -4.05 10.97
N VAL A 423 22.55 -4.31 9.80
CA VAL A 423 22.69 -5.61 9.09
C VAL A 423 23.92 -5.71 8.20
N LYS A 424 24.85 -4.74 8.27
CA LYS A 424 26.09 -4.67 7.45
C LYS A 424 25.84 -4.63 5.93
N GLY A 425 24.63 -4.28 5.50
CA GLY A 425 24.21 -4.17 4.11
C GLY A 425 24.61 -2.82 3.49
N SER A 426 25.89 -2.64 3.20
CA SER A 426 26.47 -1.37 2.74
C SER A 426 25.74 -0.72 1.54
N ALA A 427 25.39 -1.48 0.52
CA ALA A 427 24.67 -0.97 -0.65
C ALA A 427 23.27 -0.44 -0.31
N PHE A 428 22.58 -1.04 0.68
CA PHE A 428 21.28 -0.58 1.15
C PHE A 428 21.42 0.69 2.00
N TYR A 429 22.43 0.73 2.87
CA TYR A 429 22.78 1.91 3.66
C TYR A 429 23.04 3.13 2.78
N GLU A 430 23.95 3.04 1.80
CA GLU A 430 24.28 4.18 0.93
C GLU A 430 23.07 4.64 0.09
N MET A 431 22.26 3.71 -0.44
CA MET A 431 21.04 4.04 -1.19
C MET A 431 20.05 4.89 -0.39
N TYR A 432 19.85 4.59 0.90
CA TYR A 432 18.97 5.39 1.77
C TYR A 432 19.63 6.66 2.29
N ARG A 433 20.95 6.62 2.53
CA ARG A 433 21.75 7.79 2.90
C ARG A 433 21.73 8.88 1.81
N GLU A 434 21.77 8.49 0.53
CA GLU A 434 21.62 9.44 -0.60
C GLU A 434 20.26 10.16 -0.58
N LYS A 435 19.17 9.45 -0.25
CA LYS A 435 17.84 10.06 -0.10
C LYS A 435 17.77 11.02 1.07
N VAL A 436 18.32 10.65 2.23
CA VAL A 436 18.46 11.53 3.39
C VAL A 436 19.16 12.82 2.98
N MET A 437 20.30 12.75 2.28
CA MET A 437 21.00 13.93 1.78
C MET A 437 20.19 14.77 0.77
N ALA A 438 19.30 14.15 0.00
CA ALA A 438 18.40 14.87 -0.90
C ALA A 438 17.30 15.61 -0.12
N ALA A 439 16.74 14.99 0.91
CA ALA A 439 15.73 15.61 1.77
C ALA A 439 16.32 16.70 2.68
N ASP A 440 17.54 16.53 3.19
CA ASP A 440 18.28 17.56 3.94
C ASP A 440 18.49 18.83 3.08
N LYS A 441 18.75 18.67 1.77
CA LYS A 441 18.79 19.80 0.82
C LYS A 441 17.42 20.45 0.61
N GLN A 442 16.33 19.69 0.61
CA GLN A 442 14.98 20.22 0.48
C GLN A 442 14.56 21.02 1.72
N LEU A 443 14.88 20.54 2.92
CA LEU A 443 14.68 21.28 4.18
C LEU A 443 15.46 22.59 4.18
N ALA A 444 16.74 22.57 3.79
CA ALA A 444 17.57 23.77 3.66
C ALA A 444 17.17 24.73 2.52
N LEU A 445 16.23 24.33 1.64
CA LEU A 445 15.59 25.22 0.68
C LEU A 445 14.33 25.86 1.29
N LEU A 446 13.52 25.11 2.03
CA LEU A 446 12.37 25.66 2.77
C LEU A 446 12.80 26.77 3.72
N ASP A 447 13.87 26.55 4.49
CA ASP A 447 14.44 27.53 5.42
C ASP A 447 14.90 28.85 4.75
N LYS A 448 15.11 28.85 3.43
CA LYS A 448 15.52 30.04 2.65
C LYS A 448 14.35 30.73 1.96
N MET A 449 13.17 30.10 1.94
CA MET A 449 11.95 30.71 1.41
C MET A 449 11.20 31.50 2.47
N THR A 450 11.61 31.39 3.74
CA THR A 450 10.90 31.92 4.91
C THR A 450 11.75 32.90 5.73
N THR A 451 13.00 33.10 5.33
CA THR A 451 13.87 34.26 5.63
C THR A 451 13.83 35.31 4.53
#